data_AF-A0AAV2H301-F1
#
_entry.id   AF-A0AAV2H301-F1
#
_cell.length_a   1.000
_cell.length_b   1.000
_cell.length_c   1.000
_cell.angle_alpha   90.00
_cell.angle_beta   90.00
_cell.angle_gamma   90.00
#
_symmetry.space_group_name_H-M   'P 1'
#
loop_
_entity.id
_entity.type
_entity.pdbx_description
1 polymer ?
#
loop_
_entity_poly.entity_id
_entity_poly.type
_entity_poly.pdbx_seq_one_letter_code
_entity_poly.pdbx_strand_id
1 'polypeptide(L)'
;MIFVQGIDALFKVALMLIGNHRALILQCDSFESVVDFLKTTLPEMVQVQMERIINQAFELDISKELQAYEVEYHVLSEEMTFSPHHSNRHHHVKNHSPSAGSDRSSRLVERRRSSIDIEMMYRVEHQNRALKNQNIDLLEKLQHAQSQQRSLELSVHSNQIEQEKLKSHIRTLELERGALLQAVAKLRKLIPREALQQLNLALPPMPDWSPSSPAL
;
A
#
# COMPACT_ATOMS: atom_id res chain seq x y z
N MET A 1 -30.00 -6.84 -1.95
CA MET A 1 -29.50 -7.47 -0.72
C MET A 1 -28.68 -6.55 0.15
N ILE A 2 -27.53 -6.05 -0.32
CA ILE A 2 -26.64 -5.20 0.50
C ILE A 2 -27.37 -3.97 1.07
N PHE A 3 -28.23 -3.32 0.28
CA PHE A 3 -29.03 -2.17 0.75
C PHE A 3 -30.09 -2.50 1.80
N VAL A 4 -30.49 -3.77 1.96
CA VAL A 4 -31.57 -4.20 2.87
C VAL A 4 -31.01 -4.91 4.10
N GLN A 5 -30.02 -5.79 3.92
CA GLN A 5 -29.42 -6.59 4.99
C GLN A 5 -28.04 -6.07 5.44
N GLY A 6 -27.52 -5.00 4.83
CA GLY A 6 -26.21 -4.43 5.16
C GLY A 6 -25.04 -5.17 4.52
N ILE A 7 -23.84 -4.89 5.03
CA ILE A 7 -22.57 -5.44 4.53
C ILE A 7 -22.46 -6.96 4.75
N ASP A 8 -23.16 -7.49 5.75
CA ASP A 8 -23.15 -8.91 6.10
C ASP A 8 -23.66 -9.82 4.97
N ALA A 9 -24.46 -9.26 4.07
CA ALA A 9 -24.89 -9.94 2.85
C ALA A 9 -23.71 -10.46 2.02
N LEU A 10 -22.54 -9.81 2.07
CA LEU A 10 -21.33 -10.29 1.39
C LEU A 10 -20.86 -11.63 1.96
N PHE A 11 -20.80 -11.78 3.29
CA PHE A 11 -20.39 -13.03 3.93
C PHE A 11 -21.37 -14.14 3.61
N LYS A 12 -22.68 -13.86 3.63
CA LYS A 12 -23.72 -14.84 3.30
C LYS A 12 -23.57 -15.36 1.87
N VAL A 13 -23.42 -14.46 0.90
CA VAL A 13 -23.24 -14.83 -0.51
C VAL A 13 -21.93 -15.59 -0.71
N ALA A 14 -20.82 -15.15 -0.09
CA ALA A 14 -19.54 -15.85 -0.17
C ALA A 14 -19.62 -17.28 0.39
N LEU A 15 -20.25 -17.46 1.56
CA LEU A 15 -20.47 -18.77 2.17
C LEU A 15 -21.35 -19.67 1.30
N MET A 16 -22.41 -19.14 0.70
CA MET A 16 -23.27 -19.92 -0.19
C MET A 16 -22.58 -20.33 -1.49
N LEU A 17 -21.76 -19.45 -2.07
CA LEU A 17 -20.97 -19.74 -3.27
C LEU A 17 -19.96 -20.86 -3.02
N ILE A 18 -19.17 -20.73 -1.96
CA ILE A 18 -18.14 -21.72 -1.59
C ILE A 18 -18.80 -23.02 -1.11
N GLY A 19 -19.87 -22.93 -0.32
CA GLY A 19 -20.62 -24.07 0.21
C GLY A 19 -21.23 -24.92 -0.92
N ASN A 20 -21.87 -24.30 -1.90
CA ASN A 20 -22.48 -25.00 -3.02
C ASN A 20 -21.46 -25.66 -3.97
N HIS A 21 -20.24 -25.14 -4.04
CA HIS A 21 -19.17 -25.68 -4.90
C HIS A 21 -18.10 -26.46 -4.11
N ARG A 22 -18.32 -26.75 -2.82
CA ARG A 22 -17.35 -27.40 -1.93
C ARG A 22 -16.75 -28.68 -2.51
N ALA A 23 -17.57 -29.51 -3.15
CA ALA A 23 -17.12 -30.78 -3.71
C ALA A 23 -16.09 -30.59 -4.84
N LEU A 24 -16.28 -29.58 -5.71
CA LEU A 24 -15.38 -29.28 -6.81
C LEU A 24 -14.10 -28.59 -6.30
N ILE A 25 -14.24 -27.70 -5.31
CA ILE A 25 -13.10 -27.05 -4.66
C ILE A 25 -12.19 -28.10 -3.99
N LEU A 26 -12.76 -29.11 -3.34
CA LEU A 26 -12.00 -30.19 -2.69
C LEU A 26 -11.34 -31.16 -3.68
N GLN A 27 -11.71 -31.14 -4.96
CA GLN A 27 -11.07 -31.95 -6.00
C GLN A 27 -9.82 -31.28 -6.60
N CYS A 28 -9.64 -29.99 -6.35
CA CYS A 28 -8.46 -29.25 -6.77
C CYS A 28 -7.21 -29.78 -6.03
N ASP A 29 -6.13 -30.05 -6.76
CA ASP A 29 -4.91 -30.70 -6.26
C ASP A 29 -3.79 -29.71 -5.90
N SER A 30 -3.96 -28.44 -6.25
CA SER A 30 -3.00 -27.37 -5.99
C SER A 30 -3.66 -26.04 -5.62
N PHE A 31 -2.91 -25.18 -4.93
CA PHE A 31 -3.39 -23.82 -4.63
C PHE A 31 -3.74 -23.04 -5.90
N GLU A 32 -2.95 -23.20 -6.97
CA GLU A 32 -3.20 -22.54 -8.26
C GLU A 32 -4.53 -22.99 -8.86
N SER A 33 -4.82 -24.29 -8.88
CA SER A 33 -6.12 -24.81 -9.35
C SER A 33 -7.31 -24.32 -8.52
N VAL A 34 -7.16 -24.18 -7.20
CA VAL A 34 -8.22 -23.62 -6.33
C VAL A 34 -8.47 -22.16 -6.68
N VAL A 35 -7.41 -21.37 -6.81
CA VAL A 35 -7.53 -19.93 -7.13
C VAL A 35 -8.09 -19.72 -8.52
N ASP A 36 -7.66 -20.52 -9.50
CA ASP A 36 -8.22 -20.49 -10.85
C ASP A 36 -9.71 -20.83 -10.83
N PHE A 37 -10.10 -21.94 -10.18
CA PHE A 37 -11.51 -22.31 -10.02
C PHE A 37 -12.34 -21.19 -9.40
N LEU A 38 -11.87 -20.56 -8.32
CA LEU A 38 -12.58 -19.46 -7.66
C LEU A 38 -12.71 -18.21 -8.55
N LYS A 39 -11.74 -17.96 -9.44
CA LYS A 39 -11.70 -16.76 -10.29
C LYS A 39 -12.40 -16.92 -11.63
N THR A 40 -12.31 -18.09 -12.25
CA THR A 40 -12.75 -18.31 -13.63
C THR A 40 -13.99 -19.20 -13.70
N THR A 41 -13.99 -20.33 -13.00
CA THR A 41 -15.09 -21.30 -13.07
C THR A 41 -16.27 -20.93 -12.16
N LEU A 42 -16.01 -20.46 -10.94
CA LEU A 42 -17.06 -20.13 -9.97
C LEU A 42 -17.96 -18.96 -10.43
N PRO A 43 -17.48 -17.94 -11.16
CA PRO A 43 -18.36 -16.93 -11.76
C PRO A 43 -19.20 -17.44 -12.95
N GLU A 44 -18.80 -18.53 -13.62
CA GLU A 44 -19.51 -19.12 -14.77
C GLU A 44 -20.74 -19.94 -14.33
N MET A 45 -21.65 -19.32 -13.58
CA MET A 45 -22.90 -19.94 -13.12
C MET A 45 -24.08 -19.54 -14.00
N VAL A 46 -24.97 -20.51 -14.24
CA VAL A 46 -26.26 -20.26 -14.90
C VAL A 46 -27.16 -19.44 -13.99
N GLN A 47 -27.96 -18.52 -14.56
CA GLN A 47 -28.85 -17.63 -13.83
C GLN A 47 -29.71 -18.33 -12.75
N VAL A 48 -30.26 -19.50 -13.05
CA VAL A 48 -31.07 -20.28 -12.10
C VAL A 48 -30.29 -20.69 -10.85
N GLN A 49 -29.00 -21.03 -10.99
CA GLN A 49 -28.14 -21.36 -9.87
C GLN A 49 -27.82 -20.13 -9.02
N MET A 50 -27.58 -18.98 -9.67
CA MET A 50 -27.36 -17.72 -8.99
C MET A 50 -28.59 -17.29 -8.19
N GLU A 51 -29.79 -17.35 -8.77
CA GLU A 51 -31.04 -17.04 -8.06
C GLU A 51 -31.23 -17.94 -6.83
N ARG A 52 -30.95 -19.24 -6.97
CA ARG A 52 -30.99 -20.18 -5.84
C ARG A 52 -30.02 -19.79 -4.73
N ILE A 53 -28.79 -19.42 -5.08
CA ILE A 53 -27.76 -18.97 -4.13
C ILE A 53 -28.20 -17.70 -3.41
N ILE A 54 -28.77 -16.74 -4.11
CA ILE A 54 -29.26 -15.49 -3.53
C ILE A 54 -30.42 -15.75 -2.56
N ASN A 55 -31.36 -16.63 -2.91
CA ASN A 55 -32.47 -16.98 -2.02
C ASN A 55 -31.96 -17.69 -0.76
N GLN A 56 -31.04 -18.64 -0.90
CA GLN A 56 -30.41 -19.31 0.24
C GLN A 56 -29.64 -18.34 1.12
N ALA A 57 -28.90 -17.41 0.52
CA ALA A 57 -28.18 -16.37 1.25
C ALA A 57 -29.14 -15.39 1.97
N PHE A 58 -30.38 -15.24 1.50
CA PHE A 58 -31.35 -14.33 2.11
C PHE A 58 -31.85 -14.85 3.45
N GLU A 59 -32.07 -16.15 3.52
CA GLU A 59 -32.56 -16.87 4.70
C GLU A 59 -31.44 -17.21 5.69
N LEU A 60 -30.18 -17.15 5.25
CA LEU A 60 -29.04 -17.46 6.11
C LEU A 60 -28.87 -16.40 7.22
N ASP A 61 -28.93 -16.84 8.47
CA ASP A 61 -28.55 -16.03 9.64
C ASP A 61 -27.19 -16.50 10.16
N ILE A 62 -26.24 -15.58 10.20
CA ILE A 62 -24.86 -15.77 10.67
C ILE A 62 -24.46 -14.68 11.66
N SER A 63 -25.44 -13.92 12.17
CA SER A 63 -25.17 -12.69 12.93
C SER A 63 -24.43 -13.00 14.23
N LYS A 64 -24.78 -14.12 14.88
CA LYS A 64 -24.14 -14.58 16.14
C LYS A 64 -22.73 -15.09 15.88
N GLU A 65 -22.53 -15.80 14.78
CA GLU A 65 -21.25 -16.35 14.34
C GLU A 65 -20.31 -15.23 13.97
N LEU A 66 -20.76 -14.24 13.20
CA LEU A 66 -19.96 -13.05 12.88
C LEU A 66 -19.56 -12.28 14.15
N GLN A 67 -20.48 -12.08 15.09
CA GLN A 67 -20.16 -11.45 16.37
C GLN A 67 -19.17 -12.29 17.20
N ALA A 68 -19.31 -13.61 17.21
CA ALA A 68 -18.38 -14.51 17.89
C ALA A 68 -16.98 -14.43 17.27
N TYR A 69 -16.88 -14.46 15.93
CA TYR A 69 -15.62 -14.31 15.21
C TYR A 69 -15.00 -12.92 15.36
N GLU A 70 -15.81 -11.87 15.47
CA GLU A 70 -15.33 -10.54 15.78
C GLU A 70 -14.70 -10.50 17.17
N VAL A 71 -15.40 -11.03 18.18
CA VAL A 71 -14.86 -11.10 19.55
C VAL A 71 -13.60 -11.98 19.58
N GLU A 72 -13.60 -13.14 18.94
CA GLU A 72 -12.44 -14.04 18.86
C GLU A 72 -11.26 -13.37 18.16
N TYR A 73 -11.49 -12.65 17.06
CA TYR A 73 -10.46 -11.89 16.37
C TYR A 73 -9.85 -10.83 17.29
N HIS A 74 -10.66 -10.10 18.05
CA HIS A 74 -10.16 -9.11 19.02
C HIS A 74 -9.40 -9.79 20.16
N VAL A 75 -9.89 -10.90 20.71
CA VAL A 75 -9.19 -11.68 21.74
C VAL A 75 -7.85 -12.19 21.23
N LEU A 76 -7.79 -12.78 20.03
CA LEU A 76 -6.54 -13.28 19.44
C LEU A 76 -5.57 -12.14 19.08
N SER A 77 -6.10 -11.02 18.59
CA SER A 77 -5.30 -9.81 18.33
C SER A 77 -4.72 -9.26 19.63
N GLU A 78 -5.54 -9.20 20.68
CA GLU A 78 -5.13 -8.85 22.03
C GLU A 78 -4.12 -9.87 22.56
N GLU A 79 -4.26 -11.18 22.38
CA GLU A 79 -3.29 -12.19 22.84
C GLU A 79 -1.94 -12.12 22.09
N MET A 80 -1.95 -11.81 20.78
CA MET A 80 -0.71 -11.59 20.03
C MET A 80 0.01 -10.29 20.43
N THR A 81 -0.73 -9.31 20.97
CA THR A 81 -0.18 -8.05 21.49
C THR A 81 0.09 -8.11 23.01
N PHE A 82 -0.64 -8.94 23.73
CA PHE A 82 -0.63 -9.23 25.16
C PHE A 82 -0.57 -10.76 25.34
N SER A 83 0.63 -11.33 25.26
CA SER A 83 0.89 -12.52 26.06
C SER A 83 1.53 -12.11 27.39
N PRO A 84 0.70 -11.88 28.43
CA PRO A 84 1.08 -12.15 29.80
C PRO A 84 0.15 -13.23 30.38
N HIS A 85 0.75 -14.33 30.81
CA HIS A 85 0.25 -15.27 31.83
C HIS A 85 -1.27 -15.46 32.00
N HIS A 86 -1.77 -16.63 31.60
CA HIS A 86 -2.79 -17.29 32.41
C HIS A 86 -2.66 -18.82 32.39
N SER A 87 -2.00 -19.36 33.42
CA SER A 87 -2.25 -20.74 33.85
C SER A 87 -2.10 -20.83 35.34
N ASN A 88 -3.08 -20.27 36.06
CA ASN A 88 -3.36 -20.72 37.40
C ASN A 88 -4.86 -20.76 37.65
N ARG A 89 -5.55 -21.76 37.07
CA ARG A 89 -6.76 -22.32 37.66
C ARG A 89 -7.15 -23.60 36.95
N HIS A 90 -6.91 -24.74 37.59
CA HIS A 90 -7.93 -25.75 37.79
C HIS A 90 -7.54 -26.67 38.96
N HIS A 91 -8.41 -26.68 39.97
CA HIS A 91 -8.45 -27.69 41.03
C HIS A 91 -8.64 -29.08 40.43
N HIS A 92 -7.87 -30.08 40.88
CA HIS A 92 -8.37 -31.44 40.94
C HIS A 92 -7.78 -32.19 42.15
N VAL A 93 -8.68 -32.54 43.06
CA VAL A 93 -8.48 -33.44 44.19
C VAL A 93 -7.92 -34.77 43.67
N LYS A 94 -6.75 -35.20 44.18
CA LYS A 94 -6.36 -36.61 44.12
C LYS A 94 -5.86 -37.05 45.49
N ASN A 95 -6.75 -37.74 46.21
CA ASN A 95 -6.35 -38.79 47.12
C ASN A 95 -5.50 -39.79 46.33
N HIS A 96 -4.26 -40.06 46.76
CA HIS A 96 -3.64 -41.39 46.73
C HIS A 96 -2.27 -41.35 47.44
N SER A 97 -2.05 -42.42 48.22
CA SER A 97 -0.96 -42.67 49.18
C SER A 97 0.45 -42.64 48.55
N PRO A 98 1.51 -42.23 49.28
CA PRO A 98 2.86 -42.23 48.73
C PRO A 98 3.58 -43.56 48.99
N SER A 99 4.02 -44.21 47.92
CA SER A 99 5.16 -45.13 47.97
C SER A 99 6.44 -44.29 47.77
N ALA A 100 7.30 -44.30 48.78
CA ALA A 100 8.50 -43.49 48.86
C ALA A 100 9.72 -44.29 48.44
N GLY A 101 10.57 -43.68 47.58
CA GLY A 101 11.96 -44.11 47.40
C GLY A 101 12.38 -44.27 45.94
N SER A 102 12.73 -43.16 45.29
CA SER A 102 13.71 -43.04 44.17
C SER A 102 13.51 -41.74 43.37
N ASP A 103 12.36 -41.06 43.53
CA ASP A 103 11.88 -40.14 42.49
C ASP A 103 11.90 -38.63 42.87
N ARG A 104 12.38 -38.29 44.08
CA ARG A 104 12.40 -36.90 44.56
C ARG A 104 13.48 -36.02 43.92
N SER A 105 14.69 -36.55 43.69
CA SER A 105 15.75 -35.80 43.01
C SER A 105 15.41 -35.54 41.54
N SER A 106 14.83 -36.54 40.86
CA SER A 106 14.41 -36.39 39.46
C SER A 106 13.35 -35.29 39.31
N ARG A 107 12.31 -35.29 40.15
CA ARG A 107 11.26 -34.25 40.12
C ARG A 107 11.77 -32.85 40.45
N LEU A 108 12.78 -32.70 41.31
CA LEU A 108 13.37 -31.40 41.62
C LEU A 108 14.26 -30.88 40.49
N VAL A 109 14.99 -31.76 39.81
CA VAL A 109 15.77 -31.41 38.62
C VAL A 109 14.84 -31.01 37.48
N GLU A 110 13.77 -31.78 37.24
CA GLU A 110 12.77 -31.47 36.22
C GLU A 110 12.07 -30.13 36.51
N ARG A 111 11.72 -29.86 37.78
CA ARG A 111 11.12 -28.59 38.21
C ARG A 111 12.07 -27.39 38.07
N ARG A 112 13.37 -27.58 38.32
CA ARG A 112 14.38 -26.53 38.07
C ARG A 112 14.59 -26.31 36.58
N ARG A 113 14.63 -27.39 35.79
CA ARG A 113 14.80 -27.36 34.33
C ARG A 113 13.63 -26.63 33.68
N SER A 114 12.39 -26.97 34.05
CA SER A 114 11.19 -26.25 33.61
C SER A 114 11.19 -24.79 34.04
N SER A 115 11.70 -24.45 35.23
CA SER A 115 11.80 -23.06 35.68
C SER A 115 12.80 -22.24 34.86
N ILE A 116 13.91 -22.85 34.45
CA ILE A 116 14.93 -22.22 33.60
C ILE A 116 14.39 -22.06 32.17
N ASP A 117 13.70 -23.07 31.65
CA ASP A 117 13.09 -23.01 30.32
C ASP A 117 12.03 -21.89 30.23
N ILE A 118 11.24 -21.70 31.28
CA ILE A 118 10.27 -20.59 31.39
C ILE A 118 10.97 -19.23 31.40
N GLU A 119 12.05 -19.06 32.16
CA GLU A 119 12.79 -17.80 32.24
C GLU A 119 13.50 -17.45 30.93
N MET A 120 14.09 -18.46 30.28
CA MET A 120 14.69 -18.31 28.95
C MET A 120 13.64 -17.97 27.89
N MET A 121 12.48 -18.61 27.93
CA MET A 121 11.37 -18.31 27.03
C MET A 121 10.91 -16.86 27.19
N TYR A 122 10.75 -16.38 28.43
CA TYR A 122 10.39 -14.98 28.69
C TYR A 122 11.41 -13.98 28.12
N ARG A 123 12.72 -14.25 28.27
CA ARG A 123 13.79 -13.39 27.73
C ARG A 123 13.77 -13.36 26.20
N VAL A 124 13.65 -14.52 25.56
CA VAL A 124 13.59 -14.63 24.10
C VAL A 124 12.35 -13.91 23.55
N GLU A 125 11.19 -14.10 24.18
CA GLU A 125 9.97 -13.39 23.79
C GLU A 125 10.10 -11.88 23.95
N HIS A 126 10.69 -11.41 25.05
CA HIS A 126 10.89 -9.98 25.27
C HIS A 126 11.82 -9.37 24.20
N GLN A 127 12.92 -10.05 23.87
CA GLN A 127 13.82 -9.62 22.81
C GLN A 127 13.14 -9.65 21.44
N ASN A 128 12.36 -10.68 21.13
CA ASN A 128 11.60 -10.75 19.88
C ASN A 128 10.54 -9.64 19.80
N ARG A 129 9.86 -9.31 20.90
CA ARG A 129 8.93 -8.18 20.95
C ARG A 129 9.64 -6.85 20.67
N ALA A 130 10.80 -6.63 21.29
CA ALA A 130 11.60 -5.42 21.05
C ALA A 130 12.06 -5.33 19.58
N LEU A 131 12.56 -6.42 19.00
CA LEU A 131 12.97 -6.49 17.59
C LEU A 131 11.78 -6.28 16.65
N LYS A 132 10.61 -6.84 16.95
CA LYS A 132 9.39 -6.64 16.17
C LYS A 132 8.99 -5.17 16.15
N ASN A 133 9.03 -4.49 17.29
CA ASN A 133 8.73 -3.07 17.38
C ASN A 133 9.74 -2.21 16.61
N GLN A 134 11.04 -2.55 16.67
CA GLN A 134 12.07 -1.88 15.87
C GLN A 134 11.84 -2.07 14.36
N ASN A 135 11.45 -3.28 13.93
CA ASN A 135 11.12 -3.54 12.53
C ASN A 135 9.92 -2.73 12.05
N ILE A 136 8.91 -2.53 12.91
CA ILE A 136 7.75 -1.69 12.58
C ILE A 136 8.19 -0.23 12.38
N ASP A 137 8.98 0.35 13.30
CA ASP A 137 9.49 1.73 13.18
C ASP A 137 10.35 1.93 11.92
N LEU A 138 11.19 0.95 11.58
CA LEU A 138 11.98 0.98 10.34
C LEU A 138 11.10 0.92 9.09
N LEU A 139 10.02 0.12 9.11
CA LEU A 139 9.08 0.03 8.00
C LEU A 139 8.32 1.35 7.81
N GLU A 140 7.92 2.01 8.89
CA GLU A 140 7.28 3.34 8.84
C GLU A 140 8.23 4.39 8.27
N LYS A 141 9.50 4.40 8.69
CA LYS A 141 10.52 5.30 8.14
C LYS A 141 10.75 5.06 6.64
N LEU A 142 10.80 3.80 6.22
CA LEU A 142 10.94 3.45 4.80
C LEU A 142 9.74 3.95 4.00
N GLN A 143 8.52 3.73 4.49
CA GLN A 143 7.30 4.20 3.83
C GLN A 143 7.25 5.73 3.73
N HIS A 144 7.65 6.44 4.80
CA HIS A 144 7.74 7.90 4.78
C HIS A 144 8.75 8.40 3.75
N ALA A 145 9.96 7.82 3.73
CA ALA A 145 11.01 8.18 2.77
C ALA A 145 10.56 7.92 1.32
N GLN A 146 9.89 6.80 1.05
CA GLN A 146 9.35 6.49 -0.28
C GLN A 146 8.27 7.49 -0.73
N SER A 147 7.39 7.90 0.19
CA SER A 147 6.37 8.92 -0.08
C SER A 147 7.01 10.28 -0.40
N GLN A 148 8.02 10.67 0.39
CA GLN A 148 8.78 11.90 0.18
C GLN A 148 9.54 11.87 -1.15
N GLN A 149 10.19 10.76 -1.48
CA GLN A 149 10.88 10.59 -2.76
C GLN A 149 9.91 10.76 -3.94
N ARG A 150 8.74 10.09 -3.89
CA ARG A 150 7.72 10.22 -4.94
C ARG A 150 7.22 11.65 -5.10
N SER A 151 7.03 12.37 -3.99
CA SER A 151 6.63 13.79 -4.02
C SER A 151 7.69 14.67 -4.69
N LEU A 152 8.97 14.46 -4.34
CA LEU A 152 10.08 15.19 -4.95
C LEU A 152 10.23 14.86 -6.45
N GLU A 153 10.08 13.61 -6.85
CA GLU A 153 10.10 13.19 -8.25
C GLU A 153 9.01 13.90 -9.07
N LEU A 154 7.79 14.01 -8.54
CA LEU A 154 6.70 14.75 -9.19
C LEU A 154 7.02 16.26 -9.31
N SER A 155 7.60 16.86 -8.26
CA SER A 155 7.99 18.28 -8.28
C SER A 155 9.09 18.55 -9.31
N VAL A 156 10.12 17.71 -9.37
CA VAL A 156 11.19 17.80 -10.37
C VAL A 156 10.61 17.68 -11.79
N HIS A 157 9.71 16.73 -12.00
CA HIS A 157 9.07 16.56 -13.31
C HIS A 157 8.24 17.80 -13.71
N SER A 158 7.49 18.39 -12.78
CA SER A 158 6.74 19.63 -13.03
C SER A 158 7.67 20.79 -13.40
N ASN A 159 8.76 20.98 -12.66
CA ASN A 159 9.76 22.01 -12.95
C ASN A 159 10.44 21.80 -14.31
N GLN A 160 10.72 20.56 -14.70
CA GLN A 160 11.25 20.24 -16.03
C GLN A 160 10.28 20.64 -17.15
N ILE A 161 8.98 20.36 -16.98
CA ILE A 161 7.95 20.77 -17.95
C ILE A 161 7.91 22.30 -18.06
N GLU A 162 7.93 23.01 -16.93
CA GLU A 162 7.97 24.48 -16.93
C GLU A 162 9.23 25.02 -17.60
N GLN A 163 10.39 24.44 -17.30
CA GLN A 163 11.65 24.81 -17.93
C GLN A 163 11.60 24.66 -19.46
N GLU A 164 11.04 23.55 -19.97
CA GLU A 164 10.90 23.34 -21.40
C GLU A 164 9.90 24.32 -22.05
N LYS A 165 8.81 24.68 -21.34
CA LYS A 165 7.89 25.74 -21.78
C LYS A 165 8.60 27.09 -21.88
N LEU A 166 9.37 27.48 -20.86
CA LEU A 166 10.11 28.74 -20.85
C LEU A 166 11.17 28.77 -21.96
N LYS A 167 11.95 27.70 -22.14
CA LYS A 167 12.92 27.57 -23.24
C LYS A 167 12.25 27.75 -24.60
N SER A 168 11.08 27.12 -24.80
CA SER A 168 10.31 27.27 -26.04
C SER A 168 9.86 28.72 -26.25
N HIS A 169 9.36 29.37 -25.21
CA HIS A 169 8.94 30.76 -25.28
C HIS A 169 10.10 31.71 -25.62
N ILE A 170 11.28 31.50 -25.01
CA ILE A 170 12.49 32.27 -25.32
C ILE A 170 12.87 32.12 -26.80
N ARG A 171 12.85 30.90 -27.36
CA ARG A 171 13.13 30.68 -28.78
C ARG A 171 12.17 31.45 -29.69
N THR A 172 10.88 31.48 -29.35
CA THR A 172 9.89 32.26 -30.11
C THR A 172 10.19 33.75 -30.07
N LEU A 173 10.49 34.30 -28.88
CA LEU A 173 10.84 35.72 -28.74
C LEU A 173 12.13 36.08 -29.48
N GLU A 174 13.13 35.18 -29.48
CA GLU A 174 14.37 35.37 -30.24
C GLU A 174 14.12 35.42 -31.76
N LEU A 175 13.22 34.57 -32.28
CA LEU A 175 12.80 34.60 -33.68
C LEU A 175 12.06 35.89 -34.04
N GLU A 176 11.11 36.32 -33.21
CA GLU A 176 10.37 37.58 -33.40
C GLU A 176 11.32 38.78 -33.38
N ARG A 177 12.25 38.82 -32.43
CA ARG A 177 13.28 39.86 -32.35
C ARG A 177 14.13 39.90 -33.62
N GLY A 178 14.55 38.74 -34.13
CA GLY A 178 15.30 38.64 -35.38
C GLY A 178 14.52 39.19 -36.58
N ALA A 179 13.25 38.83 -36.72
CA ALA A 179 12.38 39.33 -37.78
C ALA A 179 12.20 40.87 -37.71
N LEU A 180 12.01 41.41 -36.51
CA LEU A 180 11.89 42.86 -36.28
C LEU A 180 13.19 43.59 -36.62
N LEU A 181 14.35 43.08 -36.19
CA LEU A 181 15.64 43.66 -36.55
C LEU A 181 15.86 43.67 -38.06
N GLN A 182 15.47 42.61 -38.77
CA GLN A 182 15.54 42.54 -40.23
C GLN A 182 14.60 43.56 -40.90
N ALA A 183 13.38 43.74 -40.38
CA ALA A 183 12.43 44.73 -40.87
C ALA A 183 12.97 46.16 -40.69
N VAL A 184 13.50 46.48 -39.51
CA VAL A 184 14.14 47.77 -39.24
C VAL A 184 15.33 48.01 -40.17
N ALA A 185 16.18 47.00 -40.40
CA ALA A 185 17.30 47.12 -41.33
C ALA A 185 16.84 47.41 -42.78
N LYS A 186 15.76 46.77 -43.24
CA LYS A 186 15.15 47.05 -44.55
C LYS A 186 14.61 48.48 -44.62
N LEU A 187 13.84 48.92 -43.62
CA LEU A 187 13.30 50.28 -43.56
C LEU A 187 14.42 51.33 -43.58
N ARG A 188 15.50 51.12 -42.83
CA ARG A 188 16.66 52.03 -42.83
C ARG A 188 17.32 52.16 -44.20
N LYS A 189 17.36 51.10 -45.01
CA LYS A 189 17.88 51.16 -46.39
C LYS A 189 16.98 51.94 -47.34
N LEU A 190 15.68 51.99 -47.06
CA LEU A 190 14.68 52.68 -47.89
C LEU A 190 14.53 54.17 -47.54
N ILE A 191 15.05 54.63 -46.40
CA ILE A 191 14.98 56.03 -45.98
C ILE A 191 16.13 56.83 -46.64
N PRO A 192 15.84 57.85 -47.48
CA PRO A 192 16.86 58.70 -48.09
C PRO A 192 17.64 59.50 -47.04
N ARG A 193 18.96 59.66 -47.25
CA ARG A 193 19.83 60.41 -46.33
C ARG A 193 19.45 61.89 -46.27
N GLU A 194 18.93 62.45 -47.37
CA GLU A 194 18.48 63.85 -47.44
C GLU A 194 17.31 64.10 -46.48
N ALA A 195 16.37 63.16 -46.36
CA ALA A 195 15.22 63.28 -45.46
C ALA A 195 15.64 63.22 -43.98
N LEU A 196 16.64 62.39 -43.64
CA LEU A 196 17.18 62.30 -42.27
C LEU A 196 17.93 63.57 -41.85
N GLN A 197 18.66 64.18 -42.79
CA GLN A 197 19.38 65.45 -42.56
C GLN A 197 18.42 66.64 -42.43
N GLN A 198 17.34 66.69 -43.23
CA GLN A 198 16.32 67.74 -43.13
C GLN A 198 15.57 67.74 -41.79
N LEU A 199 15.42 66.56 -41.17
CA LEU A 199 14.73 66.38 -39.89
C LEU A 199 15.69 66.37 -38.67
N ASN A 200 17.00 66.48 -38.86
CA ASN A 200 18.02 66.42 -37.80
C ASN A 200 17.97 65.13 -36.94
N LEU A 201 17.50 64.01 -37.51
CA LEU A 201 17.38 62.72 -36.81
C LEU A 201 18.60 61.83 -37.07
N ALA A 202 19.28 61.41 -35.99
CA ALA A 202 20.34 60.39 -36.03
C ALA A 202 19.77 59.01 -35.62
N LEU A 203 19.97 57.99 -36.47
CA LEU A 203 19.55 56.62 -36.16
C LEU A 203 20.60 55.90 -35.30
N PRO A 204 20.22 55.25 -34.18
CA PRO A 204 21.16 54.47 -33.36
C PRO A 204 21.77 53.30 -34.15
N PRO A 205 23.01 52.87 -33.87
CA PRO A 205 23.60 51.68 -34.50
C PRO A 205 22.74 50.44 -34.25
N MET A 206 22.64 49.55 -35.25
CA MET A 206 21.98 48.27 -35.04
C MET A 206 22.82 47.45 -34.05
N PRO A 207 22.20 46.79 -33.06
CA PRO A 207 22.93 45.86 -32.22
C PRO A 207 23.38 44.65 -33.04
N ASP A 208 24.66 44.26 -32.90
CA ASP A 208 25.16 42.98 -33.40
C ASP A 208 24.49 41.86 -32.59
N TRP A 209 23.58 41.13 -33.23
CA TRP A 209 22.86 40.04 -32.59
C TRP A 209 23.09 38.73 -33.34
N SER A 210 23.59 37.73 -32.61
CA SER A 210 23.61 36.33 -33.02
C SER A 210 22.63 35.54 -32.15
N PRO A 211 21.84 34.60 -32.71
CA PRO A 211 21.02 33.71 -31.90
C PRO A 211 21.91 32.91 -30.94
N SER A 212 21.50 32.86 -29.68
CA SER A 212 22.14 32.06 -28.64
C SER A 212 22.16 30.59 -29.09
N SER A 213 23.34 29.99 -29.29
CA SER A 213 23.42 28.57 -29.60
C SER A 213 22.83 27.74 -28.46
N PRO A 214 22.12 26.64 -28.75
CA PRO A 214 21.51 25.83 -27.71
C PRO A 214 22.63 25.22 -26.86
N ALA A 215 22.67 25.58 -25.59
CA ALA A 215 23.45 24.82 -24.62
C ALA A 215 22.82 23.42 -24.51
N LEU A 216 23.63 22.40 -24.83
CA LEU A 216 23.35 20.97 -24.66
C LEU A 216 22.86 20.65 -23.24
#